data_AF-A0A1Y5DJR5-F1
#
_entry.id   AF-A0A1Y5DJR5-F1
#
_cell.length_a   1.000
_cell.length_b   1.000
_cell.length_c   1.000
_cell.angle_alpha   90.00
_cell.angle_beta   90.00
_cell.angle_gamma   90.00
#
_symmetry.space_group_name_H-M   'P 1'
#
loop_
_entity.id
_entity.type
_entity.pdbx_description
1 polymer ?
#
loop_
_entity_poly.entity_id
_entity_poly.type
_entity_poly.pdbx_seq_one_letter_code
_entity_poly.pdbx_strand_id
1 'polypeptide(L)'
;MGFTNLNETVTPVQNFKMLMKDRGELVPMGELAVPETLKKAGINARLIKRTNVKLYEVQLYIAFSKDISDREIKKWQESLDFIKSSGEYEKILRKYLIE
;
A
#
# COMPACT_ATOMS: atom_id res chain seq x y z
N MET A 1 7.81 1.86 -17.99
CA MET A 1 8.59 0.75 -17.40
C MET A 1 8.91 -0.38 -18.39
N GLY A 2 8.48 -0.33 -19.66
CA GLY A 2 8.93 -1.28 -20.69
C GLY A 2 8.36 -2.71 -20.60
N PHE A 3 7.45 -2.99 -19.66
CA PHE A 3 6.80 -4.29 -19.56
C PHE A 3 5.83 -4.52 -20.73
N THR A 4 5.90 -5.70 -21.32
CA THR A 4 4.99 -6.16 -22.40
C THR A 4 4.07 -7.30 -21.95
N ASN A 5 4.19 -7.73 -20.70
CA ASN A 5 3.53 -8.90 -20.12
C ASN A 5 2.62 -8.56 -18.92
N LEU A 6 2.12 -7.32 -18.85
CA LEU A 6 1.20 -6.91 -17.78
C LEU A 6 -0.19 -7.50 -18.03
N ASN A 7 -0.77 -8.07 -16.97
CA ASN A 7 -2.16 -8.50 -16.95
C ASN A 7 -2.94 -7.58 -16.03
N GLU A 8 -3.84 -6.79 -16.58
CA GLU A 8 -4.71 -5.91 -15.79
C GLU A 8 -5.85 -6.70 -15.16
N THR A 9 -6.23 -6.30 -13.95
CA THR A 9 -7.40 -6.84 -13.26
C THR A 9 -8.29 -5.70 -12.77
N VAL A 10 -9.55 -6.03 -12.47
CA VAL A 10 -10.53 -5.07 -11.99
C VAL A 10 -10.38 -4.84 -10.49
N THR A 11 -9.89 -5.84 -9.74
CA THR A 11 -9.80 -5.76 -8.28
C THR A 11 -8.49 -6.33 -7.75
N PRO A 12 -7.92 -5.76 -6.67
CA PRO A 12 -6.73 -6.29 -6.00
C PRO A 12 -6.82 -7.78 -5.63
N VAL A 13 -8.02 -8.28 -5.29
CA VAL A 13 -8.26 -9.68 -4.95
C VAL A 13 -8.01 -10.62 -6.13
N GLN A 14 -8.32 -10.19 -7.36
CA GLN A 14 -8.08 -10.98 -8.56
C GLN A 14 -6.59 -11.21 -8.81
N ASN A 15 -5.74 -10.23 -8.49
CA ASN A 15 -4.28 -10.36 -8.66
C ASN A 15 -3.74 -11.58 -7.90
N PHE A 16 -4.07 -11.71 -6.61
CA PHE A 16 -3.60 -12.84 -5.82
C PHE A 16 -4.28 -14.16 -6.19
N LYS A 17 -5.55 -14.14 -6.62
CA LYS A 17 -6.21 -15.35 -7.15
C LYS A 17 -5.59 -15.83 -8.46
N MET A 18 -5.07 -14.93 -9.29
CA MET A 18 -4.31 -15.29 -10.49
C MET A 18 -2.94 -15.86 -10.13
N LEU A 19 -2.23 -15.25 -9.17
CA LEU A 19 -0.97 -15.76 -8.64
C LEU A 19 -1.11 -17.20 -8.12
N MET A 20 -2.14 -17.48 -7.32
CA MET A 20 -2.40 -18.83 -6.79
C MET A 20 -2.81 -19.87 -7.84
N LYS A 21 -3.12 -19.45 -9.07
CA LYS A 21 -3.53 -20.30 -10.19
C LYS A 21 -2.48 -20.33 -11.31
N ASP A 22 -1.28 -19.85 -11.04
CA ASP A 22 -0.19 -19.73 -12.02
C ASP A 22 -0.58 -18.92 -13.28
N ARG A 23 -1.53 -17.99 -13.13
CA ARG A 23 -1.99 -17.08 -14.20
C ARG A 23 -1.25 -15.73 -14.20
N GLY A 24 -0.22 -15.61 -13.36
CA GLY A 24 0.66 -14.48 -13.25
C GLY A 24 1.76 -14.80 -12.24
N GLU A 25 2.98 -14.32 -12.50
CA GLU A 25 4.17 -14.69 -11.71
C GLU A 25 4.42 -13.73 -10.54
N LEU A 26 3.93 -12.48 -10.65
CA LEU A 26 4.18 -11.40 -9.69
C LEU A 26 2.95 -10.52 -9.53
N VAL A 27 2.78 -9.96 -8.33
CA VAL A 27 1.76 -8.94 -8.03
C VAL A 27 2.45 -7.67 -7.54
N PRO A 28 2.46 -6.58 -8.34
CA PRO A 28 2.97 -5.29 -7.89
C PRO A 28 1.93 -4.62 -6.99
N MET A 29 2.18 -4.55 -5.69
CA MET A 29 1.25 -3.95 -4.73
C MET A 29 1.98 -3.28 -3.57
N GLY A 30 1.41 -2.18 -3.07
CA GLY A 30 1.87 -1.54 -1.83
C GLY A 30 1.69 -2.48 -0.64
N GLU A 31 2.73 -2.62 0.17
CA GLU A 31 2.79 -3.56 1.30
C GLU A 31 1.64 -3.42 2.30
N LEU A 32 1.16 -2.20 2.54
CA LEU A 32 0.04 -1.94 3.46
C LEU A 32 -1.30 -2.51 2.96
N ALA A 33 -1.46 -2.72 1.65
CA ALA A 33 -2.72 -3.23 1.07
C ALA A 33 -2.76 -4.77 0.99
N VAL A 34 -1.59 -5.43 1.03
CA VAL A 34 -1.47 -6.89 0.89
C VAL A 34 -2.26 -7.66 1.96
N PRO A 35 -2.15 -7.33 3.27
CA PRO A 35 -2.79 -8.10 4.34
C PRO A 35 -4.30 -8.24 4.18
N GLU A 36 -4.97 -7.12 4.01
CA GLU A 36 -6.42 -7.08 3.87
C GLU A 36 -6.86 -7.68 2.53
N THR A 37 -6.07 -7.53 1.47
CA THR A 37 -6.37 -8.12 0.17
C THR A 37 -6.30 -9.64 0.23
N LEU A 38 -5.28 -10.22 0.87
CA LEU A 38 -5.17 -11.68 1.06
C LEU A 38 -6.31 -12.23 1.91
N LYS A 39 -6.67 -11.52 2.99
CA LYS A 39 -7.81 -11.87 3.83
C LYS A 39 -9.10 -11.91 3.01
N LYS A 40 -9.38 -10.87 2.21
CA LYS A 40 -10.54 -10.83 1.30
C LYS A 40 -10.49 -11.91 0.21
N ALA A 41 -9.29 -12.30 -0.21
CA ALA A 41 -9.10 -13.36 -1.19
C ALA A 41 -9.24 -14.78 -0.60
N GLY A 42 -9.22 -14.93 0.73
CA GLY A 42 -9.17 -16.22 1.41
C GLY A 42 -7.84 -16.95 1.23
N ILE A 43 -6.74 -16.21 1.02
CA ILE A 43 -5.41 -16.77 0.75
C ILE A 43 -4.53 -16.66 1.99
N ASN A 44 -3.88 -17.77 2.36
CA ASN A 44 -2.92 -17.79 3.45
C ASN A 44 -1.62 -17.08 3.00
N ALA A 45 -1.18 -16.06 3.75
CA ALA A 45 0.02 -15.29 3.44
C ALA A 45 1.30 -16.16 3.33
N ARG A 46 1.35 -17.32 4.00
CA ARG A 46 2.49 -18.25 3.91
C ARG A 46 2.67 -18.89 2.52
N LEU A 47 1.65 -18.80 1.66
CA LEU A 47 1.70 -19.33 0.30
C LEU A 47 2.36 -18.37 -0.70
N ILE A 48 2.63 -17.14 -0.29
CA ILE A 48 3.30 -16.14 -1.11
C ILE A 48 4.58 -15.66 -0.43
N LYS A 49 5.49 -15.09 -1.21
CA LYS A 49 6.74 -14.52 -0.72
C LYS A 49 6.97 -13.15 -1.33
N ARG A 50 7.34 -12.17 -0.50
CA ARG A 50 7.80 -10.86 -0.98
C ARG A 50 9.15 -11.04 -1.70
N THR A 51 9.25 -10.51 -2.92
CA THR A 51 10.46 -10.65 -3.75
C THR A 51 11.57 -9.66 -3.40
N ASN A 52 11.31 -8.68 -2.53
CA ASN A 52 12.17 -7.54 -2.20
C ASN A 52 12.52 -6.63 -3.40
N VAL A 53 11.88 -6.82 -4.56
CA VAL A 53 12.01 -5.94 -5.72
C VAL A 53 11.14 -4.70 -5.52
N LYS A 54 11.76 -3.52 -5.43
CA LYS A 54 11.07 -2.23 -5.37
C LYS A 54 10.90 -1.67 -6.78
N LEU A 55 9.66 -1.60 -7.25
CA LEU A 55 9.35 -1.05 -8.58
C LEU A 55 9.36 0.48 -8.58
N TYR A 56 8.73 1.09 -7.59
CA TYR A 56 8.69 2.53 -7.35
C TYR A 56 8.24 2.79 -5.91
N GLU A 57 8.33 4.04 -5.50
CA GLU A 57 7.85 4.53 -4.19
C GLU A 57 6.89 5.69 -4.41
N VAL A 58 5.85 5.74 -3.58
CA VAL A 58 4.96 6.89 -3.49
C VAL A 58 4.82 7.26 -2.03
N GLN A 59 4.90 8.56 -1.74
CA GLN A 59 4.53 9.09 -0.43
C GLN A 59 3.07 9.52 -0.49
N LEU A 60 2.27 9.03 0.45
CA LEU A 60 0.89 9.49 0.61
C LEU A 60 0.90 10.91 1.19
N TYR A 61 -0.07 11.72 0.76
CA TYR A 61 -0.24 13.10 1.20
C TYR A 61 -1.72 13.39 1.50
N ILE A 62 -1.95 14.39 2.33
CA ILE A 62 -3.30 14.93 2.57
C ILE A 62 -3.53 16.01 1.53
N ALA A 63 -4.54 15.83 0.67
CA ALA A 63 -4.95 16.84 -0.30
C ALA A 63 -6.08 17.70 0.28
N PHE A 64 -6.03 19.00 0.03
CA PHE A 64 -7.05 19.97 0.45
C PHE A 64 -7.71 20.62 -0.78
N SER A 65 -9.00 20.95 -0.65
CA SER A 65 -9.69 21.80 -1.62
C SER A 65 -9.08 23.20 -1.66
N LYS A 66 -9.19 23.89 -2.80
CA LYS A 66 -8.51 25.19 -3.03
C LYS A 66 -9.02 26.34 -2.15
N ASP A 67 -10.19 26.19 -1.56
CA ASP A 67 -10.83 27.16 -0.66
C ASP A 67 -10.35 27.03 0.79
N ILE A 68 -9.57 26.00 1.13
CA ILE A 68 -9.00 25.84 2.45
C ILE A 68 -7.81 26.79 2.62
N SER A 69 -7.84 27.61 3.67
CA SER A 69 -6.77 28.57 3.95
C SER A 69 -5.44 27.89 4.28
N ASP A 70 -4.33 28.51 3.90
CA ASP A 70 -2.96 28.06 4.23
C ASP A 70 -2.74 27.87 5.73
N ARG A 71 -3.43 28.66 6.57
CA ARG A 71 -3.37 28.54 8.02
C ARG A 71 -3.87 27.16 8.49
N GLU A 72 -4.98 26.68 7.93
CA GLU A 72 -5.49 25.35 8.28
C GLU A 72 -4.61 24.24 7.71
N ILE A 73 -4.14 24.39 6.47
CA ILE A 73 -3.18 23.43 5.86
C ILE A 73 -1.93 23.30 6.74
N LYS A 74 -1.39 24.41 7.22
CA LYS A 74 -0.21 24.44 8.10
C LYS A 74 -0.44 23.69 9.41
N LYS A 75 -1.59 23.86 10.06
CA LYS A 75 -1.93 23.11 11.29
C LYS A 75 -1.95 21.60 11.06
N TRP A 76 -2.52 21.15 9.94
CA TRP A 76 -2.52 19.73 9.57
C TRP A 76 -1.11 19.20 9.33
N GLN A 77 -0.27 19.97 8.63
CA GLN A 77 1.12 19.61 8.37
C GLN A 77 1.91 19.49 9.68
N GLU A 78 1.84 20.49 10.56
CA GLU A 78 2.52 20.49 11.86
C GLU A 78 2.09 19.30 12.73
N SER A 79 0.79 18.98 12.73
CA SER A 79 0.25 17.84 13.47
C SER A 79 0.74 16.49 12.91
N LEU A 80 0.80 16.35 11.58
CA LEU A 80 1.31 15.16 10.93
C LEU A 80 2.81 14.97 11.22
N ASP A 81 3.59 16.05 11.14
CA ASP A 81 5.03 16.02 11.42
C ASP A 81 5.29 15.66 12.88
N PHE A 82 4.48 16.18 13.80
CA PHE A 82 4.52 15.78 15.21
C PHE A 82 4.29 14.26 15.37
N ILE A 83 3.22 13.71 14.78
CA ILE A 83 2.91 12.27 14.87
C ILE A 83 4.03 11.39 14.28
N LYS A 84 4.64 11.82 13.17
CA LYS A 84 5.78 11.12 12.56
C LYS A 84 7.02 11.16 13.44
N SER A 85 7.28 12.29 14.09
CA SER A 85 8.45 12.44 14.98
C SER A 85 8.27 11.79 16.36
N SER A 86 7.04 11.53 16.79
CA SER A 86 6.74 11.02 18.14
C SER A 86 6.88 9.51 18.28
N GLY A 87 7.07 8.78 17.18
CA GLY A 87 7.11 7.31 17.15
C GLY A 87 5.71 6.66 17.15
N GLU A 88 4.63 7.44 17.25
CA GLU A 88 3.26 6.93 17.12
C GLU A 88 2.97 6.46 15.70
N TYR A 89 3.54 7.14 14.70
CA TYR A 89 3.40 6.73 13.30
C TYR A 89 3.90 5.28 13.06
N GLU A 90 5.06 4.94 13.60
CA GLU A 90 5.68 3.62 13.47
C GLU A 90 4.89 2.56 14.25
N LYS A 91 4.30 2.92 15.39
CA LYS A 91 3.37 2.04 16.12
C LYS A 91 2.14 1.72 15.30
N ILE A 92 1.56 2.73 14.62
CA ILE A 92 0.43 2.54 13.70
C ILE A 92 0.85 1.64 12.55
N LEU A 93 1.98 1.90 11.89
CA LEU A 93 2.45 1.09 10.77
C LEU A 93 2.65 -0.38 11.15
N ARG A 94 3.30 -0.67 12.29
CA ARG A 94 3.50 -2.04 12.78
C ARG A 94 2.20 -2.80 13.02
N LYS A 95 1.10 -2.11 13.34
CA LYS A 95 -0.22 -2.75 13.51
C LYS A 95 -0.80 -3.26 12.18
N TYR A 96 -0.44 -2.64 11.06
CA TYR A 96 -1.05 -2.92 9.75
C TYR A 96 -0.12 -3.63 8.77
N LEU A 97 1.20 -3.61 8.99
CA LEU A 97 2.16 -4.37 8.19
C LEU A 97 2.16 -5.84 8.62
N ILE A 98 2.19 -6.75 7.64
CA ILE A 98 2.53 -8.16 7.87
C ILE A 98 4.05 -8.29 7.83
N GLU A 99 4.62 -8.92 8.86
CA GLU A 99 6.00 -9.44 8.86
C GLU A 99 6.13 -10.71 8.00
#